data_AF-A0A540L9Z6-F1
#
_entry.id   AF-A0A540L9Z6-F1
#
_cell.length_a   1.000
_cell.length_b   1.000
_cell.length_c   1.000
_cell.angle_alpha   90.00
_cell.angle_beta   90.00
_cell.angle_gamma   90.00
#
_symmetry.space_group_name_H-M   'P 1'
#
loop_
_entity.id
_entity.type
_entity.pdbx_description
1 polymer ?
#
loop_
_entity_poly.entity_id
_entity_poly.type
_entity_poly.pdbx_seq_one_letter_code
_entity_poly.pdbx_strand_id
1 'polypeptide(L)'
;MKLNVDASWAAATGNGHAGVIARNDDGLFEAARKLKIKAPSAAAAEALAILYGCELASSMGMERIIVESDSKENFSCLLDASITGCWEAFPTLVKIMRFGESFQACC
;
A
#
# COMPACT_ATOMS: atom_id res chain seq x y z
N MET A 1 -3.38 5.02 13.84
CA MET A 1 -3.24 5.74 12.56
C MET A 1 -3.81 4.93 11.41
N LYS A 2 -4.63 5.57 10.58
CA LYS A 2 -5.20 5.02 9.37
C LYS A 2 -4.50 5.60 8.13
N LEU A 3 -4.25 4.76 7.13
CA LEU A 3 -3.67 5.14 5.84
C LEU A 3 -4.65 4.79 4.72
N ASN A 4 -5.18 5.80 4.03
CA ASN A 4 -5.93 5.60 2.79
C ASN A 4 -4.94 5.69 1.62
N VAL A 5 -4.82 4.60 0.87
CA VAL A 5 -3.89 4.50 -0.26
C VAL A 5 -4.65 4.17 -1.55
N ASP A 6 -4.16 4.70 -2.66
CA ASP A 6 -4.75 4.52 -3.98
C ASP A 6 -3.68 4.75 -5.07
N ALA A 7 -3.85 4.14 -6.23
CA ALA A 7 -2.98 4.34 -7.38
C ALA A 7 -3.74 4.62 -8.68
N SER A 8 -3.29 5.64 -9.40
CA SER A 8 -3.64 5.83 -10.82
C SER A 8 -2.60 5.19 -11.71
N TRP A 9 -3.00 4.57 -12.82
CA TRP A 9 -2.09 3.91 -13.75
C TRP A 9 -2.58 3.99 -15.20
N ALA A 10 -1.65 4.13 -16.15
CA ALA A 10 -1.92 4.23 -17.58
C ALA A 10 -1.26 3.08 -18.36
N ALA A 11 -2.08 2.16 -18.87
CA ALA A 11 -1.64 0.95 -19.58
C ALA A 11 -0.69 1.20 -20.76
N ALA A 12 -0.94 2.26 -21.53
CA ALA A 12 -0.13 2.59 -22.71
C ALA A 12 1.33 2.94 -22.39
N THR A 13 1.63 3.36 -21.16
CA THR A 13 2.97 3.85 -20.78
C THR A 13 3.57 3.10 -19.58
N GLY A 14 2.74 2.39 -18.82
CA GLY A 14 3.09 1.83 -17.52
C GLY A 14 3.31 2.90 -16.43
N ASN A 15 3.08 4.18 -16.73
CA ASN A 15 3.25 5.25 -15.75
C ASN A 15 2.00 5.40 -14.88
N GLY A 16 2.20 5.82 -13.64
CA GLY A 16 1.13 6.04 -12.69
C GLY A 16 1.51 7.02 -11.59
N HIS A 17 0.59 7.21 -10.65
CA HIS A 17 0.85 7.91 -9.41
C HIS A 17 0.26 7.14 -8.24
N ALA A 18 1.02 7.00 -7.16
CA ALA A 18 0.54 6.52 -5.87
C ALA A 18 0.20 7.72 -4.98
N GLY A 19 -0.92 7.63 -4.27
CA GLY A 19 -1.36 8.57 -3.26
C GLY A 19 -1.53 7.89 -1.90
N VAL A 20 -1.15 8.60 -0.84
CA VAL A 20 -1.34 8.18 0.55
C VAL A 20 -1.87 9.37 1.34
N ILE A 21 -2.93 9.15 2.12
CA ILE A 21 -3.43 10.07 3.13
C ILE A 21 -3.39 9.38 4.49
N ALA A 22 -2.63 9.94 5.44
CA ALA A 22 -2.56 9.49 6.81
C ALA A 22 -3.50 10.31 7.70
N ARG A 23 -4.27 9.61 8.53
CA ARG A 23 -5.18 10.19 9.51
C ARG A 23 -4.97 9.58 10.89
N ASN A 24 -5.08 10.40 11.92
CA ASN A 24 -5.09 9.90 13.29
C ASN A 24 -6.43 9.25 13.65
N ASP A 25 -6.54 8.81 14.89
CA ASP A 25 -7.68 8.02 15.35
C ASP A 25 -8.96 8.87 15.50
N ASP A 26 -8.84 10.21 15.55
CA ASP A 26 -9.95 11.16 15.44
C ASP A 26 -10.37 11.44 13.98
N GLY A 27 -9.72 10.79 13.01
CA GLY A 27 -9.94 11.00 11.57
C GLY A 27 -9.33 12.29 11.01
N LEU A 28 -8.55 13.02 11.82
CA LEU A 28 -7.89 14.24 11.41
C LEU A 28 -6.69 13.94 10.53
N PHE A 29 -6.48 14.78 9.53
CA PHE A 29 -5.35 14.69 8.62
C PHE A 29 -4.03 14.93 9.35
N GLU A 30 -3.05 14.04 9.15
CA GLU A 30 -1.69 14.22 9.69
C GLU A 30 -0.62 14.32 8.62
N ALA A 31 -0.73 13.53 7.54
CA ALA A 31 0.25 13.56 6.46
C ALA A 31 -0.33 13.13 5.11
N ALA A 32 0.30 13.57 4.03
CA ALA A 32 0.02 13.09 2.68
C ALA A 32 1.33 12.79 1.97
N ARG A 33 1.30 11.81 1.06
CA ARG A 33 2.40 11.55 0.13
C ARG A 33 1.85 11.26 -1.26
N LYS A 34 2.49 11.85 -2.28
CA LYS A 34 2.24 11.55 -3.69
C LYS A 34 3.55 11.16 -4.35
N LEU A 35 3.56 10.05 -5.08
CA LEU A 35 4.74 9.61 -5.82
C LEU A 35 4.37 9.32 -7.28
N LYS A 36 5.28 9.67 -8.19
CA LYS A 36 5.25 9.12 -9.56
C LYS A 36 5.76 7.70 -9.51
N ILE A 37 5.06 6.78 -10.16
CA ILE A 37 5.39 5.36 -10.18
C ILE A 37 5.45 4.84 -11.61
N LYS A 38 6.19 3.74 -11.79
CA LYS A 38 6.14 2.94 -13.00
C LYS A 38 5.81 1.51 -12.58
N ALA A 39 4.75 0.97 -13.15
CA ALA A 39 4.22 -0.34 -12.77
C ALA A 39 3.79 -1.12 -14.04
N PRO A 40 3.93 -2.45 -14.03
CA PRO A 40 3.52 -3.30 -15.14
C PRO A 40 1.99 -3.41 -15.29
N SER A 41 1.24 -3.20 -14.19
CA SER A 41 -0.22 -3.27 -14.16
C SER A 41 -0.81 -2.36 -13.09
N ALA A 42 -2.13 -2.16 -13.16
CA ALA A 42 -2.90 -1.46 -12.13
C ALA A 42 -2.75 -2.14 -10.76
N ALA A 43 -2.83 -3.48 -10.68
CA ALA A 43 -2.63 -4.21 -9.42
C ALA A 43 -1.23 -3.98 -8.83
N ALA A 44 -0.18 -3.96 -9.65
CA ALA A 44 1.16 -3.64 -9.19
C ALA A 44 1.31 -2.16 -8.75
N ALA A 45 0.57 -1.24 -9.39
CA ALA A 45 0.52 0.16 -8.99
C ALA A 45 -0.14 0.33 -7.61
N GLU A 46 -1.25 -0.36 -7.37
CA GLU A 46 -1.93 -0.41 -6.08
C GLU A 46 -1.04 -0.99 -4.97
N ALA A 47 -0.32 -2.07 -5.27
CA ALA A 47 0.64 -2.65 -4.33
C ALA A 47 1.75 -1.65 -3.98
N LEU A 48 2.22 -0.85 -4.95
CA LEU A 48 3.20 0.21 -4.65
C LEU A 48 2.60 1.30 -3.74
N ALA A 49 1.34 1.68 -3.93
CA ALA A 49 0.67 2.64 -3.04
C ALA A 49 0.59 2.13 -1.59
N ILE A 50 0.27 0.84 -1.39
CA ILE A 50 0.29 0.20 -0.07
C ILE A 50 1.70 0.25 0.54
N LEU A 51 2.73 -0.14 -0.21
CA LEU A 51 4.11 -0.13 0.27
C LEU A 51 4.55 1.29 0.69
N TYR A 52 4.24 2.31 -0.12
CA TYR A 52 4.56 3.69 0.20
C TYR A 52 3.79 4.22 1.41
N GLY A 53 2.56 3.72 1.64
CA GLY A 53 1.81 3.98 2.86
C GLY A 53 2.56 3.44 4.09
N CYS A 54 2.99 2.18 4.04
CA CYS A 54 3.77 1.57 5.11
C CYS A 54 5.08 2.33 5.38
N GLU A 55 5.82 2.70 4.33
CA GLU A 55 7.05 3.50 4.47
C GLU A 55 6.78 4.88 5.08
N LEU A 56 5.68 5.54 4.72
CA LEU A 56 5.28 6.82 5.31
C LEU A 56 5.05 6.65 6.81
N ALA A 57 4.24 5.69 7.22
CA ALA A 57 3.95 5.48 8.64
C ALA A 57 5.19 5.08 9.45
N SER A 58 6.06 4.23 8.91
CA SER A 58 7.34 3.91 9.55
C SER A 58 8.21 5.16 9.71
N SER A 59 8.28 6.04 8.72
CA SER A 59 9.01 7.31 8.82
C SER A 59 8.41 8.29 9.84
N MET A 60 7.14 8.10 10.21
CA MET A 60 6.44 8.84 11.26
C MET A 60 6.60 8.19 12.65
N GLY A 61 7.33 7.07 12.76
CA GLY A 61 7.52 6.36 14.02
C GLY A 61 6.28 5.58 14.49
N MET A 62 5.36 5.27 13.56
CA MET A 62 4.15 4.53 13.90
C MET A 62 4.46 3.05 14.13
N GLU A 63 4.04 2.51 15.27
CA GLU A 63 4.15 1.07 15.56
C GLU A 63 2.93 0.27 15.11
N ARG A 64 1.78 0.93 14.95
CA ARG A 64 0.48 0.32 14.59
C ARG A 64 -0.22 1.16 13.53
N ILE A 65 -0.63 0.50 12.46
CA ILE A 65 -1.33 1.12 11.32
C ILE A 65 -2.52 0.29 10.86
N ILE A 66 -3.50 0.97 10.25
CA ILE A 66 -4.59 0.36 9.49
C ILE A 66 -4.47 0.88 8.06
N VAL A 67 -4.23 -0.01 7.10
CA VAL A 67 -4.20 0.35 5.68
C VAL A 67 -5.57 0.13 5.07
N GLU A 68 -6.08 1.12 4.33
CA GLU A 68 -7.29 1.03 3.52
C GLU A 68 -6.94 1.26 2.04
N SER A 69 -7.28 0.29 1.20
CA SER A 69 -7.28 0.43 -0.26
C SER A 69 -8.45 -0.37 -0.84
N ASP A 70 -8.92 0.03 -2.00
CA ASP A 70 -10.00 -0.61 -2.74
C ASP A 70 -9.53 -1.81 -3.60
N SER A 71 -8.23 -2.07 -3.61
CA SER A 71 -7.62 -3.19 -4.33
C SER A 71 -7.86 -4.52 -3.59
N LYS A 72 -9.07 -5.05 -3.73
CA LYS A 72 -9.50 -6.33 -3.15
C LYS A 72 -8.53 -7.47 -3.45
N GLU A 73 -7.99 -7.53 -4.66
CA GLU A 73 -7.02 -8.56 -5.09
C GLU A 73 -5.75 -8.55 -4.23
N ASN A 74 -5.10 -7.39 -4.09
CA ASN A 74 -3.90 -7.24 -3.25
C ASN A 74 -4.19 -7.55 -1.78
N PHE A 75 -5.32 -7.11 -1.24
CA PHE A 75 -5.70 -7.43 0.15
C PHE A 75 -5.96 -8.92 0.36
N SER A 76 -6.63 -9.60 -0.58
CA SER A 76 -6.81 -11.05 -0.51
C SER A 76 -5.46 -11.78 -0.49
N CYS A 77 -4.50 -11.39 -1.32
CA CYS A 77 -3.15 -11.96 -1.26
C CYS A 77 -2.42 -11.68 0.05
N LEU A 78 -2.56 -10.48 0.62
CA LEU A 78 -1.90 -10.10 1.88
C LEU A 78 -2.48 -10.85 3.09
N LEU A 79 -3.80 -11.09 3.11
CA LEU A 79 -4.50 -11.71 4.24
C LEU A 79 -4.41 -13.24 4.23
N ASP A 80 -4.63 -13.87 3.08
CA ASP A 80 -4.76 -15.33 3.00
C ASP A 80 -3.41 -16.03 2.75
N ALA A 81 -2.31 -15.27 2.58
CA ALA A 81 -1.03 -15.74 2.05
C ALA A 81 -1.19 -16.62 0.78
N SER A 82 -2.30 -16.44 0.08
CA SER A 82 -2.69 -17.24 -1.07
C SER A 82 -2.13 -16.60 -2.33
N ILE A 83 -1.57 -17.43 -3.21
CA ILE A 83 -1.01 -17.00 -4.50
C ILE A 83 -2.16 -16.82 -5.52
N THR A 84 -3.26 -16.20 -5.10
CA THR A 84 -4.41 -15.91 -5.97
C THR A 84 -4.46 -14.40 -6.22
N GLY A 85 -3.77 -13.96 -7.27
CA GLY A 85 -3.73 -12.55 -7.67
C GLY A 85 -2.75 -12.28 -8.81
N CYS A 86 -2.65 -11.02 -9.23
CA CYS A 86 -1.85 -10.56 -10.35
C CYS A 86 -0.38 -10.83 -10.07
N TRP A 87 0.23 -11.68 -10.89
CA TRP A 87 1.57 -12.17 -10.60
C TRP A 87 2.64 -11.06 -10.58
N GLU A 88 2.35 -9.97 -11.28
CA GLU A 88 3.20 -8.80 -11.39
C GLU A 88 3.25 -7.96 -10.10
N ALA A 89 2.23 -8.08 -9.23
CA ALA A 89 2.17 -7.40 -7.95
C ALA A 89 2.96 -8.15 -6.86
N PHE A 90 3.13 -9.48 -6.98
CA PHE A 90 3.77 -10.32 -5.95
C PHE A 90 5.13 -9.81 -5.44
N PRO A 91 6.07 -9.35 -6.29
CA PRO A 91 7.35 -8.84 -5.79
C PRO A 91 7.20 -7.68 -4.81
N THR A 92 6.16 -6.85 -4.99
CA THR A 92 5.83 -5.74 -4.08
C THR A 92 5.06 -6.25 -2.86
N LEU A 93 4.12 -7.18 -3.03
CA LEU A 93 3.38 -7.79 -1.92
C LEU A 93 4.31 -8.50 -0.91
N VAL A 94 5.33 -9.22 -1.38
CA VAL A 94 6.33 -9.84 -0.51
C VAL A 94 7.10 -8.80 0.30
N LYS A 95 7.40 -7.63 -0.28
CA LYS A 95 8.04 -6.53 0.47
C LYS A 95 7.11 -5.99 1.54
N ILE A 96 5.83 -5.81 1.22
CA ILE A 96 4.82 -5.34 2.17
C ILE A 96 4.69 -6.33 3.33
N MET A 97 4.62 -7.64 3.08
CA MET A 97 4.54 -8.66 4.14
C MET A 97 5.75 -8.58 5.08
N ARG A 98 6.97 -8.57 4.52
CA ARG A 98 8.22 -8.46 5.31
C ARG A 98 8.32 -7.13 6.07
N PHE A 99 7.81 -6.05 5.47
CA PHE A 99 7.76 -4.75 6.13
C PHE A 99 6.68 -4.71 7.22
N GLY A 100 5.57 -5.43 7.02
CA GLY A 100 4.50 -5.63 7.98
C GLY A 100 5.00 -6.25 9.29
N GLU A 101 5.98 -7.17 9.21
CA GLU A 101 6.65 -7.75 10.39
C GLU A 101 7.38 -6.71 11.27
N SER A 102 7.67 -5.52 10.73
CA SER A 102 8.30 -4.42 11.50
C SER A 102 7.31 -3.58 12.31
N PHE A 103 6.01 -3.67 12.01
CA PHE A 103 4.96 -3.09 12.85
C PHE A 103 4.63 -4.08 13.96
N GLN A 104 4.30 -3.58 15.17
CA GLN A 104 3.79 -4.47 16.22
C GLN A 104 2.50 -5.09 15.71
N ALA A 105 2.50 -6.42 15.58
CA ALA A 105 1.42 -7.20 14.98
C ALA A 105 0.04 -6.74 15.49
N CYS A 106 -0.72 -6.06 14.63
CA CYS A 106 -2.16 -5.97 14.77
C CYS A 106 -2.75 -7.02 13.84
N CYS A 107 -3.03 -8.19 14.40
CA CYS A 107 -4.05 -9.09 13.89
C CYS A 107 -5.43 -8.48 14.15
#